data_AF-K2PND4-F1
#
_entry.id   AF-K2PND4-F1
#
_cell.length_a   1.000
_cell.length_b   1.000
_cell.length_c   1.000
_cell.angle_alpha   90.00
_cell.angle_beta   90.00
_cell.angle_gamma   90.00
#
_symmetry.space_group_name_H-M   'P 1'
#
loop_
_entity.id
_entity.type
_entity.pdbx_description
1 polymer ?
#
loop_
_entity_poly.entity_id
_entity_poly.type
_entity_poly.pdbx_seq_one_letter_code
_entity_poly.pdbx_strand_id
1 'polypeptide(L)'
;MAKLDVTDEQLGVIQTALEHYARIGIGQFNFITEHPTFDNFLYNELKNEDGETDWTKYHQIMTKVETALTYPRNLLINDMSMPGHGSWGVLHPDVDESCRIAFDIMQVIRHARWKINPNKNYETVDSSVHFTSKGSEKAKVEL
;
A
#
# COMPACT_ATOMS: atom_id res chain seq x y z
N MET A 1 -12.05 24.03 -1.16
CA MET A 1 -11.49 22.69 -0.88
C MET A 1 -12.59 21.85 -0.26
N ALA A 2 -12.66 20.58 -0.62
CA ALA A 2 -13.50 19.63 0.12
C ALA A 2 -12.89 19.40 1.51
N LYS A 3 -13.74 19.13 2.50
CA LYS A 3 -13.35 18.77 3.87
C LYS A 3 -14.02 17.46 4.24
N LEU A 4 -13.32 16.64 4.99
CA LEU A 4 -13.79 15.35 5.51
C LEU A 4 -13.33 15.24 6.96
N ASP A 5 -14.27 15.20 7.89
CA ASP A 5 -13.99 15.02 9.31
C ASP A 5 -14.09 13.52 9.66
N VAL A 6 -13.00 12.95 10.18
CA VAL A 6 -12.87 11.51 10.46
C VAL A 6 -12.13 11.27 11.76
N THR A 7 -12.35 10.11 12.37
CA THR A 7 -11.52 9.65 13.49
C THR A 7 -10.12 9.25 13.01
N ASP A 8 -9.16 9.12 13.93
CA ASP A 8 -7.81 8.64 13.57
C ASP A 8 -7.84 7.20 12.99
N GLU A 9 -8.74 6.34 13.49
CA GLU A 9 -8.93 5.00 12.93
C GLU A 9 -9.41 5.06 11.47
N GLN A 10 -10.41 5.90 11.18
CA GLN A 10 -10.92 6.12 9.82
C GLN A 10 -9.84 6.74 8.92
N LEU A 11 -9.03 7.67 9.43
CA LEU A 11 -7.89 8.22 8.70
C LEU A 11 -6.85 7.13 8.36
N GLY A 12 -6.64 6.18 9.27
CA GLY A 12 -5.82 4.99 9.03
C GLY A 12 -6.36 4.14 7.88
N VAL A 13 -7.66 3.87 7.86
CA VAL A 13 -8.30 3.14 6.75
C VAL A 13 -8.14 3.90 5.43
N ILE A 14 -8.31 5.23 5.43
CA ILE A 14 -8.10 6.06 4.24
C ILE A 14 -6.65 5.97 3.76
N GLN A 15 -5.67 6.06 4.66
CA GLN A 15 -4.25 5.92 4.32
C GLN A 15 -3.97 4.58 3.62
N THR A 16 -4.44 3.47 4.21
CA THR A 16 -4.26 2.12 3.65
C THR A 16 -4.96 1.97 2.31
N ALA A 17 -6.18 2.51 2.16
CA ALA A 17 -6.91 2.46 0.91
C ALA A 17 -6.19 3.23 -0.22
N LEU A 18 -5.65 4.42 0.08
CA LEU A 18 -4.87 5.21 -0.88
C LEU A 18 -3.57 4.52 -1.26
N GLU A 19 -2.86 3.92 -0.30
CA GLU A 19 -1.66 3.14 -0.56
C GLU A 19 -1.97 1.94 -1.46
N HIS A 20 -3.02 1.17 -1.14
CA HIS A 20 -3.44 0.03 -1.94
C HIS A 20 -3.83 0.46 -3.36
N TYR A 21 -4.61 1.53 -3.50
CA TYR A 21 -4.99 2.09 -4.79
C TYR A 21 -3.76 2.45 -5.64
N ALA A 22 -2.81 3.19 -5.07
CA ALA A 22 -1.59 3.58 -5.76
C ALA A 22 -0.72 2.37 -6.13
N ARG A 23 -0.54 1.40 -5.22
CA ARG A 23 0.31 0.22 -5.42
C ARG A 23 -0.21 -0.72 -6.50
N ILE A 24 -1.53 -0.96 -6.55
CA ILE A 24 -2.13 -1.75 -7.62
C ILE A 24 -1.98 -1.02 -8.96
N GLY A 25 -2.16 0.29 -8.98
CA GLY A 25 -1.98 1.12 -10.19
C GLY A 25 -0.57 1.09 -10.79
N ILE A 26 0.45 0.86 -9.96
CA ILE A 26 1.84 0.68 -10.43
C ILE A 26 2.22 -0.80 -10.69
N GLY A 27 1.26 -1.71 -10.59
CA GLY A 27 1.47 -3.14 -10.88
C GLY A 27 1.97 -3.98 -9.70
N GLN A 28 1.95 -3.49 -8.46
CA GLN A 28 2.29 -4.30 -7.27
C GLN A 28 1.12 -5.18 -6.83
N PHE A 29 0.72 -6.14 -7.68
CA PHE A 29 -0.45 -7.00 -7.40
C PHE A 29 -0.27 -7.88 -6.18
N ASN A 30 0.96 -8.22 -5.81
CA ASN A 30 1.25 -8.93 -4.56
C ASN A 30 0.74 -8.16 -3.33
N PHE A 31 0.58 -6.83 -3.38
CA PHE A 31 0.05 -6.05 -2.26
C PHE A 31 -1.41 -6.42 -1.89
N ILE A 32 -2.14 -7.11 -2.78
CA ILE A 32 -3.45 -7.70 -2.46
C ILE A 32 -3.34 -8.65 -1.27
N THR A 33 -2.22 -9.37 -1.13
CA THR A 33 -2.03 -10.33 -0.04
C THR A 33 -1.85 -9.65 1.32
N GLU A 34 -1.50 -8.37 1.35
CA GLU A 34 -1.39 -7.55 2.56
C GLU A 34 -2.74 -6.96 3.01
N HIS A 35 -3.83 -7.20 2.28
CA HIS A 35 -5.14 -6.71 2.69
C HIS A 35 -5.59 -7.37 4.01
N PRO A 36 -6.02 -6.60 5.03
CA PRO A 36 -6.30 -7.14 6.38
C PRO A 36 -7.31 -8.28 6.41
N THR A 37 -8.28 -8.31 5.49
CA THR A 37 -9.23 -9.43 5.38
C THR A 37 -8.53 -10.75 5.06
N PHE A 38 -7.61 -10.76 4.09
CA PHE A 38 -6.97 -12.00 3.65
C PHE A 38 -5.83 -12.40 4.58
N ASP A 39 -5.03 -11.43 5.01
CA ASP A 39 -3.93 -11.66 5.92
C ASP A 39 -4.41 -12.20 7.27
N ASN A 40 -5.35 -11.51 7.93
CA ASN A 40 -5.87 -11.98 9.23
C ASN A 40 -6.63 -13.30 9.10
N PHE A 41 -7.36 -13.52 8.01
CA PHE A 41 -8.05 -14.79 7.78
C PHE A 41 -7.03 -15.93 7.73
N LEU A 42 -6.01 -15.80 6.88
CA LEU A 42 -5.00 -16.84 6.71
C LEU A 42 -4.16 -17.04 7.97
N TYR A 43 -3.77 -15.97 8.64
CA TYR A 43 -3.07 -16.00 9.92
C TYR A 43 -3.85 -16.80 10.97
N ASN A 44 -5.17 -16.58 11.07
CA ASN A 44 -6.01 -17.29 12.05
C ASN A 44 -6.30 -18.74 11.65
N GLU A 45 -6.54 -19.01 10.38
CA GLU A 45 -6.82 -20.36 9.85
C GLU A 45 -5.64 -21.32 10.05
N LEU A 46 -4.42 -20.77 10.09
CA LEU A 46 -3.18 -21.55 10.23
C LEU A 46 -2.71 -21.67 11.68
N LYS A 47 -3.52 -21.29 12.67
CA LYS A 47 -3.21 -21.52 14.07
C LYS A 47 -3.36 -22.99 14.45
N ASN A 48 -2.39 -23.50 15.20
CA ASN A 48 -2.46 -24.82 15.83
C ASN A 48 -3.31 -24.79 17.12
N GLU A 49 -3.42 -25.94 17.80
CA GLU A 49 -4.18 -26.08 19.05
C GLU A 49 -3.64 -25.17 20.18
N ASP A 50 -2.35 -24.83 20.15
CA ASP A 50 -1.69 -23.93 21.10
C ASP A 50 -1.85 -22.44 20.73
N GLY A 51 -2.51 -22.13 19.60
CA GLY A 51 -2.74 -20.77 19.10
C GLY A 51 -1.58 -20.17 18.32
N GLU A 52 -0.51 -20.93 18.06
CA GLU A 52 0.64 -20.52 17.26
C GLU A 52 0.38 -20.73 15.77
N THR A 53 0.78 -19.77 14.94
CA THR A 53 0.58 -19.83 13.48
C THR A 53 1.64 -20.69 12.81
N ASP A 54 1.24 -21.60 11.93
CA ASP A 54 2.15 -22.32 11.03
C ASP A 54 2.69 -21.36 9.95
N TRP A 55 3.76 -20.65 10.31
CA TRP A 55 4.45 -19.71 9.43
C TRP A 55 5.01 -20.34 8.17
N THR A 56 5.39 -21.62 8.22
CA THR A 56 5.91 -22.32 7.05
C THR A 56 4.82 -22.47 6.01
N LYS A 57 3.64 -22.94 6.42
CA LYS A 57 2.48 -23.07 5.54
C LYS A 57 1.95 -21.71 5.09
N TYR A 58 1.95 -20.71 5.98
CA TYR A 58 1.56 -19.33 5.65
C TYR A 58 2.41 -18.79 4.49
N HIS A 59 3.75 -18.82 4.62
CA HIS A 59 4.64 -18.32 3.57
C HIS A 59 4.57 -19.12 2.28
N GLN A 60 4.33 -20.44 2.35
CA GLN A 60 4.10 -21.26 1.16
C GLN A 60 2.84 -20.85 0.40
N ILE A 61 1.74 -20.54 1.11
CA ILE A 61 0.50 -20.06 0.48
C ILE A 61 0.72 -18.67 -0.14
N MET A 62 1.32 -17.74 0.61
CA MET A 62 1.61 -16.38 0.14
C MET A 62 2.47 -16.42 -1.13
N THR A 63 3.58 -17.17 -1.11
CA THR A 63 4.47 -17.33 -2.28
C THR A 63 3.72 -17.85 -3.52
N LYS A 64 2.82 -18.81 -3.34
CA LYS A 64 1.98 -19.34 -4.44
C LYS A 64 1.04 -18.29 -5.00
N VAL A 65 0.41 -17.50 -4.13
CA VAL A 65 -0.51 -16.43 -4.54
C VAL A 65 0.25 -15.32 -5.27
N GLU A 66 1.39 -14.85 -4.75
CA GLU A 66 2.23 -13.85 -5.40
C GLU A 66 2.69 -14.31 -6.81
N THR A 67 3.12 -15.56 -6.90
CA THR A 67 3.50 -16.18 -8.18
C THR A 67 2.31 -16.22 -9.14
N ALA A 68 1.12 -16.58 -8.66
CA ALA A 68 -0.09 -16.61 -9.48
C ALA A 68 -0.53 -15.21 -9.94
N LEU A 69 -0.35 -14.18 -9.11
CA LEU A 69 -0.71 -12.79 -9.40
C LEU A 69 0.24 -12.09 -10.39
N THR A 70 1.46 -12.60 -10.55
CA THR A 70 2.43 -12.14 -11.57
C THR A 70 1.85 -12.24 -12.98
N TYR A 71 1.21 -13.37 -13.30
CA TYR A 71 0.67 -13.62 -14.64
C TYR A 71 -0.45 -12.65 -15.06
N PRO A 72 -1.54 -12.46 -14.29
CA PRO A 72 -2.59 -11.51 -14.65
C PRO A 72 -2.08 -10.06 -14.63
N ARG A 73 -1.15 -9.70 -13.74
CA ARG A 73 -0.49 -8.39 -13.80
C ARG A 73 0.18 -8.19 -15.15
N ASN A 74 1.04 -9.13 -15.55
CA ASN A 74 1.79 -9.08 -16.80
C ASN A 74 0.88 -9.01 -18.04
N LEU A 75 -0.25 -9.72 -18.00
CA LEU A 75 -1.28 -9.61 -19.05
C LEU A 75 -1.92 -8.21 -19.11
N LEU A 76 -2.25 -7.61 -17.96
CA LEU A 76 -2.89 -6.29 -17.91
C LEU A 76 -1.96 -5.15 -18.35
N ILE A 77 -0.67 -5.24 -18.00
CA ILE A 77 0.36 -4.28 -18.45
C ILE A 77 0.86 -4.59 -19.86
N ASN A 78 0.40 -5.69 -20.47
CA ASN A 78 0.83 -6.19 -21.76
C ASN A 78 2.36 -6.36 -21.89
N ASP A 79 2.99 -6.84 -20.82
CA ASP A 79 4.41 -7.16 -20.74
C ASP A 79 4.62 -8.47 -19.96
N MET A 80 4.83 -9.55 -20.71
CA MET A 80 5.06 -10.88 -20.14
C MET A 80 6.47 -11.08 -19.59
N SER A 81 7.40 -10.14 -19.79
CA SER A 81 8.80 -10.24 -19.35
C SER A 81 9.04 -9.74 -17.93
N MET A 82 8.08 -9.01 -17.35
CA MET A 82 8.24 -8.41 -16.03
C MET A 82 8.37 -9.49 -14.93
N PRO A 83 9.41 -9.43 -14.07
CA PRO A 83 9.66 -10.45 -13.04
C PRO A 83 8.60 -10.43 -11.92
N GLY A 84 8.58 -11.47 -11.08
CA GLY A 84 7.60 -11.62 -9.99
C GLY A 84 7.44 -10.38 -9.11
N HIS A 85 8.56 -9.79 -8.68
CA HIS A 85 8.57 -8.58 -7.85
C HIS A 85 8.72 -7.28 -8.67
N GLY A 86 8.56 -7.35 -9.99
CA GLY A 86 8.59 -6.20 -10.88
C GLY A 86 7.32 -5.35 -10.76
N SER A 87 7.50 -4.04 -10.82
CA SER A 87 6.42 -3.05 -10.88
C SER A 87 6.95 -1.78 -11.54
N TRP A 88 6.03 -0.90 -11.96
CA TRP A 88 6.39 0.44 -12.37
C TRP A 88 6.73 1.33 -11.17
N GLY A 89 7.52 2.37 -11.42
CA GLY A 89 7.62 3.48 -10.46
C GLY A 89 6.41 4.39 -10.57
N VAL A 90 6.09 5.14 -9.51
CA VAL A 90 4.95 6.08 -9.47
C VAL A 90 5.00 7.14 -10.58
N LEU A 91 6.20 7.48 -11.07
CA LEU A 91 6.42 8.44 -12.16
C LEU A 91 6.48 7.80 -13.56
N HIS A 92 6.19 6.50 -13.69
CA HIS A 92 6.14 5.85 -14.99
C HIS A 92 5.05 6.49 -15.88
N PRO A 93 5.28 6.71 -17.19
CA PRO A 93 4.35 7.42 -18.06
C PRO A 93 2.98 6.75 -18.18
N ASP A 94 2.91 5.42 -18.06
CA ASP A 94 1.67 4.64 -18.16
C ASP A 94 0.91 4.51 -16.83
N VAL A 95 1.45 5.06 -15.72
CA VAL A 95 0.73 5.13 -14.45
C VAL A 95 -0.24 6.29 -14.48
N ASP A 96 -1.51 6.00 -14.18
CA ASP A 96 -2.57 7.01 -14.17
C ASP A 96 -2.30 8.10 -13.11
N GLU A 97 -2.66 9.33 -13.45
CA GLU A 97 -2.48 10.49 -12.57
C GLU A 97 -3.23 10.32 -11.23
N SER A 98 -4.35 9.60 -11.20
CA SER A 98 -5.08 9.31 -9.96
C SER A 98 -4.23 8.53 -8.95
N CYS A 99 -3.34 7.65 -9.42
CA CYS A 99 -2.48 6.84 -8.57
C CYS A 99 -1.38 7.71 -7.93
N ARG A 100 -0.90 8.72 -8.67
CA ARG A 100 0.05 9.73 -8.19
C ARG A 100 -0.59 10.65 -7.17
N ILE A 101 -1.82 11.12 -7.43
CA ILE A 101 -2.62 11.87 -6.46
C ILE A 101 -2.84 11.06 -5.19
N ALA A 102 -3.20 9.77 -5.31
CA ALA A 102 -3.39 8.90 -4.15
C ALA A 102 -2.09 8.73 -3.34
N PHE A 103 -0.96 8.52 -4.02
CA PHE A 103 0.35 8.46 -3.40
C PHE A 103 0.71 9.76 -2.66
N ASP A 104 0.49 10.92 -3.28
CA ASP A 104 0.73 12.23 -2.67
C ASP A 104 -0.13 12.47 -1.42
N ILE A 105 -1.42 12.13 -1.46
CA ILE A 105 -2.31 12.28 -0.29
C ILE A 105 -1.87 11.34 0.83
N MET A 106 -1.55 10.09 0.51
CA MET A 106 -1.06 9.11 1.48
C MET A 106 0.23 9.58 2.15
N GLN A 107 1.17 10.16 1.40
CA GLN A 107 2.38 10.77 1.98
C GLN A 107 2.05 11.89 2.98
N VAL A 108 1.06 12.75 2.69
CA VAL A 108 0.65 13.82 3.61
C VAL A 108 0.10 13.25 4.92
N ILE A 109 -0.75 12.21 4.84
CA ILE A 109 -1.29 11.54 6.04
C ILE A 109 -0.17 10.90 6.85
N ARG A 110 0.71 10.14 6.19
CA ARG A 110 1.87 9.47 6.79
C ARG A 110 2.79 10.47 7.50
N HIS A 111 3.10 11.58 6.84
CA HIS A 111 3.93 12.64 7.41
C HIS A 111 3.25 13.36 8.58
N ALA A 112 1.93 13.55 8.54
CA ALA A 112 1.19 14.11 9.66
C ALA A 112 1.32 13.24 10.92
N ARG A 113 1.18 11.92 10.77
CA ARG A 113 1.39 10.95 11.86
C ARG A 113 2.84 10.94 12.36
N TRP A 114 3.82 11.02 11.46
CA TRP A 114 5.23 11.12 11.83
C TRP A 114 5.53 12.35 12.69
N LYS A 115 4.93 13.51 12.39
CA LYS A 115 5.16 14.75 13.16
C LYS A 115 4.80 14.60 14.64
N ILE A 116 3.72 13.86 14.94
CA ILE A 116 3.21 13.67 16.31
C ILE A 116 3.83 12.46 17.02
N ASN A 117 4.53 11.58 16.30
CA ASN A 117 5.17 10.41 16.90
C ASN A 117 6.34 10.84 17.82
N PRO A 118 6.31 10.51 19.13
CA PRO A 118 7.39 10.87 20.06
C PRO A 118 8.72 10.17 19.76
N ASN A 119 8.68 9.03 19.06
CA ASN A 119 9.84 8.23 18.67
C ASN A 119 10.19 8.40 17.18
N LYS A 120 9.81 9.53 16.57
CA LYS A 120 10.02 9.77 15.14
C LYS A 120 11.51 9.77 14.77
N ASN A 121 11.81 9.13 13.64
CA ASN A 121 13.15 9.08 13.04
C ASN A 121 13.15 9.84 11.70
N TYR A 122 14.15 10.69 11.47
CA TYR A 122 14.30 11.46 10.24
C TYR A 122 14.82 10.64 9.06
N GLU A 123 15.29 9.41 9.30
CA GLU A 123 15.75 8.49 8.26
C GLU A 123 14.61 7.67 7.63
N THR A 124 13.36 7.82 8.11
CA THR A 124 12.21 7.13 7.53
C THR A 124 11.60 7.93 6.39
N VAL A 125 10.93 7.22 5.47
CA VAL A 125 10.16 7.82 4.38
C VAL A 125 9.01 8.70 4.87
N ASP A 126 8.63 8.60 6.14
CA ASP A 126 7.55 9.39 6.74
C ASP A 126 8.01 10.81 7.09
N SER A 127 9.32 11.06 7.14
CA SER A 127 9.91 12.34 7.50
C SER A 127 9.75 13.43 6.43
N SER A 128 9.28 13.08 5.23
CA SER A 128 9.19 13.98 4.08
C SER A 128 7.95 13.70 3.22
N VAL A 129 7.59 14.70 2.41
CA VAL A 129 6.53 14.62 1.41
C VAL A 129 7.11 15.08 0.07
N HIS A 130 6.99 14.24 -0.95
CA HIS A 130 7.41 14.55 -2.31
C HIS A 130 6.21 14.49 -3.24
N PHE A 131 5.65 15.66 -3.58
CA PHE A 131 4.51 15.74 -4.48
C PHE A 131 4.90 15.38 -5.92
N THR A 132 4.09 14.53 -6.53
CA THR A 132 4.28 14.02 -7.89
C THR A 132 3.25 14.59 -8.87
N SER A 133 2.12 15.07 -8.35
CA SER A 133 0.98 15.58 -9.12
C SER A 133 0.72 17.06 -8.88
N LYS A 134 0.29 17.77 -9.93
CA LYS A 134 -0.04 19.19 -9.85
C LYS A 134 -1.31 19.40 -9.02
N GLY A 135 -1.23 20.27 -8.01
CA GLY A 135 -2.37 20.58 -7.14
C GLY A 135 -2.42 19.73 -5.87
N SER A 136 -1.62 18.65 -5.79
CA SER A 136 -1.50 17.81 -4.60
C SER A 136 -0.92 18.54 -3.40
N GLU A 137 -0.17 19.63 -3.62
CA GLU A 137 0.39 20.48 -2.55
C GLU A 137 -0.69 21.12 -1.66
N LYS A 138 -1.95 21.04 -2.08
CA LYS A 138 -3.12 21.51 -1.34
C LYS A 138 -3.65 20.50 -0.32
N ALA A 139 -3.25 19.23 -0.40
CA ALA A 139 -3.63 18.21 0.58
C ALA A 139 -3.09 18.57 1.96
N LYS A 140 -3.93 18.48 2.99
CA LYS A 140 -3.62 18.84 4.37
C LYS A 140 -4.28 17.88 5.33
N VAL A 141 -3.59 17.59 6.42
CA VAL A 141 -4.09 16.79 7.53
C VAL A 141 -3.75 17.54 8.82
N GLU A 142 -4.78 17.71 9.66
CA GLU A 142 -4.70 18.30 10.99
C GLU A 142 -5.02 17.18 11.98
N LEU A 143 -4.06 16.85 12.87
CA LEU A 143 -4.15 15.81 13.90
C LEU A 143 -4.13 16.45 15.29
#